data_AF-A0A452SQR9-F1
#
_entry.id   AF-A0A452SQR9-F1
#
_cell.length_a   1.000
_cell.length_b   1.000
_cell.length_c   1.000
_cell.angle_alpha   90.00
_cell.angle_beta   90.00
_cell.angle_gamma   90.00
#
_symmetry.space_group_name_H-M   'P 1'
#
loop_
_entity.id
_entity.type
_entity.pdbx_description
1 polymer ?
#
loop_
_entity_poly.entity_id
_entity_poly.type
_entity_poly.pdbx_seq_one_letter_code
_entity_poly.pdbx_strand_id
1 'polypeptide(L)'
;HFFLLLPTPFSLSPPCLLPQFDLLKDTSKPTVSLNPPWNRILKDDTVTLICHENNSLEVNSAVWTHNNIRLEETSSRLNIVKARIQDSGEYRCQNKDSIPSEPVYLGVFAGWLLLQASAEVVTEGESFHIRCHGWRNQNVSKVTYYRNGIALKYWYDSIDMSITNVTVRDGGRYFCTGCIRRQNHTSDPLNITVKKGELAKQEEVLVAILFAVDTGLFVLTQQQLALLLKTKRTRKGRKLDPKKS
;
A
#
# COMPACT_ATOMS: atom_id res chain seq x y z
N HIS A 1 91.19 -9.86 -7.99
CA HIS A 1 90.00 -8.98 -7.89
C HIS A 1 88.76 -9.83 -7.75
N PHE A 2 88.14 -9.77 -6.57
CA PHE A 2 86.83 -10.34 -6.23
C PHE A 2 85.70 -9.53 -6.89
N PHE A 3 84.48 -10.06 -6.79
CA PHE A 3 83.15 -9.54 -7.17
C PHE A 3 82.59 -10.09 -8.49
N LEU A 4 81.90 -11.23 -8.44
CA LEU A 4 80.51 -11.50 -8.00
C LEU A 4 79.53 -11.43 -9.18
N LEU A 5 79.15 -12.61 -9.65
CA LEU A 5 77.94 -12.88 -10.43
C LEU A 5 76.71 -12.45 -9.61
N LEU A 6 75.88 -11.55 -10.16
CA LEU A 6 74.53 -11.31 -9.66
C LEU A 6 73.52 -11.69 -10.75
N PRO A 7 72.42 -12.38 -10.36
CA PRO A 7 71.47 -13.00 -11.27
C PRO A 7 70.47 -12.00 -11.85
N THR A 8 70.10 -12.20 -13.11
CA THR A 8 68.97 -11.53 -13.76
C THR A 8 67.66 -11.85 -13.04
N PRO A 9 66.80 -10.85 -12.76
CA PRO A 9 65.59 -11.06 -11.98
C PRO A 9 64.45 -11.70 -12.79
N PHE A 10 63.75 -12.57 -12.07
CA PHE A 10 62.45 -13.21 -12.31
C PHE A 10 61.50 -12.48 -13.28
N SER A 11 61.06 -13.24 -14.29
CA SER A 11 59.86 -12.96 -15.09
C SER A 11 58.62 -13.05 -14.20
N LEU A 12 58.16 -11.91 -13.70
CA LEU A 12 56.85 -11.76 -13.06
C LEU A 12 55.75 -11.79 -14.14
N SER A 13 54.84 -12.75 -14.00
CA SER A 13 53.59 -12.86 -14.74
C SER A 13 52.77 -11.56 -14.67
N PRO A 14 51.99 -11.22 -15.71
CA PRO A 14 51.14 -10.05 -15.68
C PRO A 14 50.09 -10.18 -14.56
N PRO A 15 49.79 -9.09 -13.83
CA PRO A 15 48.75 -9.12 -12.81
C PRO A 15 47.41 -9.44 -13.48
N CYS A 16 46.73 -10.48 -12.97
CA CYS A 16 45.34 -10.77 -13.29
C CYS A 16 44.53 -9.49 -13.15
N LEU A 17 43.97 -9.01 -14.27
CA LEU A 17 42.89 -8.03 -14.26
C LEU A 17 41.75 -8.61 -13.42
N LEU A 18 41.54 -8.04 -12.24
CA LEU A 18 40.33 -8.29 -11.46
C LEU A 18 39.13 -7.89 -12.34
N PRO A 19 38.04 -8.68 -12.34
CA PRO A 19 36.82 -8.26 -12.99
C PRO A 19 36.37 -6.98 -12.29
N GLN A 20 36.22 -5.91 -13.08
CA GLN A 20 35.60 -4.69 -12.63
C GLN A 20 34.21 -5.08 -12.14
N PHE A 21 34.04 -5.09 -10.81
CA PHE A 21 32.72 -5.13 -10.21
C PHE A 21 32.01 -3.88 -10.74
N ASP A 22 31.15 -4.06 -11.74
CA ASP A 22 30.12 -3.10 -12.08
C ASP A 22 29.31 -2.90 -10.80
N LEU A 23 29.67 -1.84 -10.07
CA LEU A 23 28.90 -1.30 -8.97
C LEU A 23 27.52 -1.04 -9.58
N LEU A 24 26.54 -1.89 -9.26
CA LEU A 24 25.13 -1.62 -9.50
C LEU A 24 24.89 -0.21 -8.97
N LYS A 25 24.81 0.77 -9.88
CA LYS A 25 24.46 2.15 -9.55
C LYS A 25 23.05 2.05 -9.00
N ASP A 26 22.93 2.00 -7.68
CA ASP A 26 21.64 1.98 -6.98
C ASP A 26 20.92 3.26 -7.40
N THR A 27 20.02 3.08 -8.37
CA THR A 27 19.41 4.20 -9.06
C THR A 27 18.22 4.60 -8.20
N SER A 28 18.37 5.70 -7.48
CA SER A 28 17.34 6.21 -6.59
C SER A 28 16.00 6.33 -7.33
N LYS A 29 14.90 6.13 -6.60
CA LYS A 29 13.54 6.28 -7.13
C LYS A 29 12.80 7.32 -6.29
N PRO A 30 12.51 8.50 -6.84
CA PRO A 30 11.82 9.55 -6.13
C PRO A 30 10.33 9.21 -5.95
N THR A 31 9.68 9.91 -5.02
CA THR A 31 8.25 9.78 -4.75
C THR A 31 7.55 11.13 -4.89
N VAL A 32 6.30 11.11 -5.36
CA VAL A 32 5.48 12.33 -5.50
C VAL A 32 4.45 12.35 -4.39
N SER A 33 4.33 13.49 -3.70
CA SER A 33 3.25 13.74 -2.74
C SER A 33 2.44 14.97 -3.15
N LEU A 34 1.17 14.99 -2.77
CA LEU A 34 0.27 16.12 -2.98
C LEU A 34 0.14 16.95 -1.70
N ASN A 35 0.14 18.27 -1.84
CA ASN A 35 -0.23 19.18 -0.77
C ASN A 35 -1.26 20.20 -1.28
N PRO A 36 -2.51 20.18 -0.77
CA PRO A 36 -3.11 19.20 0.15
C PRO A 36 -3.11 17.76 -0.39
N PRO A 37 -3.36 16.71 0.43
CA PRO A 37 -3.15 15.29 0.06
C PRO A 37 -4.18 14.72 -0.93
N TRP A 38 -5.08 15.54 -1.47
CA TRP A 38 -6.21 15.08 -2.27
C TRP A 38 -5.82 14.89 -3.74
N ASN A 39 -5.96 13.67 -4.25
CA ASN A 39 -5.81 13.36 -5.67
C ASN A 39 -7.03 13.76 -6.52
N ARG A 40 -8.16 14.09 -5.86
CA ARG A 40 -9.39 14.59 -6.49
C ARG A 40 -9.63 16.04 -6.04
N ILE A 41 -9.59 16.98 -6.97
CA ILE A 41 -9.78 18.42 -6.69
C ILE A 41 -10.87 19.02 -7.58
N LEU A 42 -11.39 20.18 -7.20
CA LEU A 42 -12.33 20.94 -8.02
C LEU A 42 -11.59 21.93 -8.93
N LYS A 43 -12.24 22.31 -10.03
CA LYS A 43 -11.79 23.42 -10.87
C LYS A 43 -11.64 24.69 -10.03
N ASP A 44 -10.60 25.47 -10.34
CA ASP A 44 -10.16 26.67 -9.61
C ASP A 44 -9.42 26.39 -8.28
N ASP A 45 -9.26 25.13 -7.86
CA ASP A 45 -8.43 24.79 -6.70
C ASP A 45 -6.93 24.98 -6.99
N THR A 46 -6.14 25.01 -5.93
CA THR A 46 -4.67 25.05 -6.00
C THR A 46 -4.12 23.80 -5.31
N VAL A 47 -3.20 23.11 -5.97
CA VAL A 47 -2.48 21.96 -5.43
C VAL A 47 -1.01 22.05 -5.79
N THR A 48 -0.15 21.64 -4.86
CA THR A 48 1.30 21.53 -5.08
C THR A 48 1.68 20.05 -5.12
N LEU A 49 2.30 19.61 -6.21
CA LEU A 49 2.97 18.33 -6.29
C LEU A 49 4.41 18.53 -5.81
N ILE A 50 4.89 17.66 -4.93
CA ILE A 50 6.23 17.73 -4.34
C ILE A 50 6.96 16.43 -4.67
N CYS A 51 8.14 16.55 -5.25
CA CYS A 51 9.04 15.43 -5.54
C CYS A 51 10.04 15.26 -4.41
N HIS A 52 10.06 14.07 -3.81
CA HIS A 52 10.95 13.70 -2.71
C HIS A 52 12.01 12.70 -3.19
N GLU A 53 13.25 12.85 -2.73
CA GLU A 53 14.33 11.88 -2.94
C GLU A 53 14.73 11.25 -1.61
N ASN A 54 15.02 9.94 -1.62
CA ASN A 54 15.49 9.13 -0.49
C ASN A 54 14.97 9.58 0.89
N ASN A 55 13.72 9.24 1.21
CA ASN A 55 13.12 9.45 2.54
C ASN A 55 13.32 10.88 3.12
N SER A 56 12.85 11.91 2.40
CA SER A 56 12.49 13.27 2.87
C SER A 56 13.40 14.45 2.51
N LEU A 57 14.47 14.27 1.73
CA LEU A 57 15.22 15.43 1.23
C LEU A 57 14.50 15.98 -0.02
N GLU A 58 13.98 17.21 0.08
CA GLU A 58 13.51 17.95 -1.10
C GLU A 58 14.69 18.09 -2.07
N VAL A 59 14.45 17.71 -3.32
CA VAL A 59 15.49 17.71 -4.35
C VAL A 59 15.83 19.15 -4.73
N ASN A 60 17.09 19.40 -5.08
CA ASN A 60 17.50 20.69 -5.65
C ASN A 60 16.87 20.99 -7.02
N SER A 61 16.50 19.96 -7.79
CA SER A 61 15.85 20.09 -9.10
C SER A 61 15.15 18.79 -9.50
N ALA A 62 13.95 18.87 -10.05
CA ALA A 62 13.21 17.73 -10.58
C ALA A 62 12.76 17.98 -12.02
N VAL A 63 12.66 16.92 -12.80
CA VAL A 63 12.02 16.91 -14.12
C VAL A 63 10.61 16.38 -13.96
N TRP A 64 9.63 17.20 -14.32
CA TRP A 64 8.23 16.81 -14.27
C TRP A 64 7.71 16.32 -15.62
N THR A 65 6.86 15.30 -15.56
CA THR A 65 6.16 14.77 -16.72
C THR A 65 4.66 14.71 -16.43
N HIS A 66 3.83 15.23 -17.35
CA HIS A 66 2.38 15.15 -17.30
C HIS A 66 1.87 14.43 -18.55
N ASN A 67 1.19 13.29 -18.37
CA ASN A 67 0.73 12.44 -19.48
C ASN A 67 1.84 12.11 -20.50
N ASN A 68 3.04 11.76 -20.01
CA ASN A 68 4.25 11.52 -20.80
C ASN A 68 4.84 12.75 -21.53
N ILE A 69 4.31 13.96 -21.29
CA ILE A 69 4.84 15.21 -21.82
C ILE A 69 5.71 15.88 -20.76
N ARG A 70 6.95 16.21 -21.11
CA ARG A 70 7.88 16.92 -20.23
C ARG A 70 7.41 18.36 -20.01
N LEU A 71 7.37 18.78 -18.75
CA LEU A 71 7.07 20.16 -18.37
C LEU A 71 8.35 21.00 -18.29
N GLU A 72 8.21 22.31 -18.41
CA GLU A 72 9.32 23.27 -18.29
C GLU A 72 9.75 23.49 -16.82
N GLU A 73 8.91 23.10 -15.85
CA GLU A 73 9.21 23.22 -14.42
C GLU A 73 10.40 22.36 -14.02
N THR A 74 11.40 22.99 -13.40
CA THR A 74 12.63 22.33 -12.93
C THR A 74 12.74 22.27 -11.40
N SER A 75 11.84 22.94 -10.69
CA SER A 75 11.77 22.88 -9.22
C SER A 75 11.32 21.51 -8.73
N SER A 76 11.69 21.14 -7.51
CA SER A 76 11.13 19.97 -6.80
C SER A 76 9.64 20.11 -6.50
N ARG A 77 9.06 21.30 -6.69
CA ARG A 77 7.66 21.62 -6.46
C ARG A 77 7.00 22.09 -7.74
N LEU A 78 5.92 21.43 -8.15
CA LEU A 78 5.06 21.82 -9.25
C LEU A 78 3.75 22.38 -8.70
N ASN A 79 3.51 23.67 -8.92
CA ASN A 79 2.31 24.36 -8.44
C ASN A 79 1.25 24.43 -9.54
N ILE A 80 0.12 23.77 -9.33
CA ILE A 80 -1.05 23.91 -10.19
C ILE A 80 -1.98 24.92 -9.53
N VAL A 81 -2.06 26.12 -10.10
CA VAL A 81 -2.88 27.23 -9.60
C VAL A 81 -4.11 27.36 -10.49
N LYS A 82 -5.30 27.49 -9.87
CA LYS A 82 -6.59 27.56 -10.58
C LYS A 82 -6.74 26.38 -11.54
N ALA A 83 -6.73 25.18 -10.98
CA ALA A 83 -6.77 23.92 -11.72
C ALA A 83 -7.87 23.90 -12.78
N ARG A 84 -7.53 23.40 -13.96
CA ARG A 84 -8.41 23.21 -15.12
C ARG A 84 -8.58 21.72 -15.38
N ILE A 85 -9.62 21.36 -16.12
CA ILE A 85 -9.91 19.97 -16.47
C ILE A 85 -8.72 19.31 -17.18
N GLN A 86 -7.99 20.07 -18.00
CA GLN A 86 -6.81 19.62 -18.74
C GLN A 86 -5.63 19.27 -17.83
N ASP A 87 -5.58 19.80 -16.60
CA ASP A 87 -4.54 19.48 -15.62
C ASP A 87 -4.80 18.10 -14.97
N SER A 88 -5.86 17.39 -15.37
CA SER A 88 -6.06 16.00 -14.97
C SER A 88 -5.07 15.07 -15.69
N GLY A 89 -4.67 13.99 -15.03
CA GLY A 89 -3.86 12.94 -15.66
C GLY A 89 -2.76 12.40 -14.76
N GLU A 90 -1.81 11.74 -15.40
CA GLU A 90 -0.67 11.11 -14.75
C GLU A 90 0.46 12.12 -14.58
N TYR A 91 0.98 12.24 -13.36
CA TYR A 91 2.16 13.03 -13.03
C TYR A 91 3.28 12.13 -12.53
N ARG A 92 4.49 12.38 -13.02
CA ARG A 92 5.74 11.74 -12.57
C ARG A 92 6.82 12.78 -12.36
N CYS A 93 7.71 12.53 -11.41
CA CYS A 93 8.94 13.28 -11.26
C CYS A 93 10.16 12.39 -11.45
N GLN A 94 11.26 12.98 -11.90
CA GLN A 94 12.54 12.32 -12.07
C GLN A 94 13.68 13.29 -11.74
N ASN A 95 14.72 12.81 -11.06
CA ASN A 95 15.94 13.56 -10.81
C ASN A 95 17.02 13.17 -11.82
N LYS A 96 18.09 13.96 -11.93
CA LYS A 96 19.12 13.82 -12.98
C LYS A 96 19.68 12.40 -13.13
N ASP A 97 19.86 11.69 -12.01
CA ASP A 97 20.46 10.36 -11.95
C ASP A 97 19.49 9.27 -11.49
N SER A 98 18.18 9.56 -11.41
CA SER A 98 17.18 8.68 -10.84
C SER A 98 16.26 8.09 -11.92
N ILE A 99 15.60 6.98 -11.62
CA ILE A 99 14.50 6.49 -12.45
C ILE A 99 13.24 7.32 -12.18
N PRO A 100 12.29 7.41 -13.14
CA PRO A 100 11.01 8.09 -12.91
C PRO A 100 10.27 7.52 -11.69
N SER A 101 9.59 8.40 -10.96
CA SER A 101 8.74 8.03 -9.84
C SER A 101 7.61 7.09 -10.27
N GLU A 102 7.00 6.44 -9.28
CA GLU A 102 5.65 5.91 -9.46
C GLU A 102 4.69 7.06 -9.85
N PRO A 103 3.67 6.77 -10.68
CA PRO A 103 2.73 7.77 -11.11
C PRO A 103 1.81 8.21 -9.98
N VAL A 104 1.49 9.50 -9.95
CA VAL A 104 0.38 10.05 -9.17
C VAL A 104 -0.67 10.57 -10.14
N TYR A 105 -1.91 10.15 -9.94
CA TYR A 105 -3.03 10.58 -10.77
C TYR A 105 -3.75 11.74 -10.11
N LEU A 106 -3.86 12.87 -10.80
CA LEU A 106 -4.67 14.01 -10.38
C LEU A 106 -5.96 14.05 -11.21
N GLY A 107 -7.11 14.14 -10.53
CA GLY A 107 -8.41 14.33 -11.16
C GLY A 107 -8.98 15.71 -10.84
N VAL A 108 -9.26 16.51 -11.87
CA VAL A 108 -9.90 17.82 -11.72
C VAL A 108 -11.36 17.73 -12.16
N PHE A 109 -12.27 18.04 -11.23
CA PHE A 109 -13.71 17.90 -11.42
C PHE A 109 -14.42 19.26 -11.45
N ALA A 110 -15.60 19.30 -12.06
CA ALA A 110 -16.48 20.47 -12.03
C ALA A 110 -17.77 20.12 -11.29
N GLY A 111 -18.07 20.89 -10.24
CA GLY A 111 -19.25 20.67 -9.41
C GLY A 111 -19.25 21.64 -8.22
N TRP A 112 -20.36 21.66 -7.49
CA TRP A 112 -20.47 22.48 -6.27
C TRP A 112 -19.81 21.81 -5.06
N LEU A 113 -19.89 20.48 -5.00
CA LEU A 113 -19.30 19.63 -3.98
C LEU A 113 -18.47 18.53 -4.62
N LEU A 114 -17.39 18.15 -3.95
CA LEU A 114 -16.55 17.01 -4.31
C LEU A 114 -16.25 16.18 -3.07
N LEU A 115 -16.53 14.88 -3.15
CA LEU A 115 -16.05 13.95 -2.14
C LEU A 115 -14.56 13.67 -2.38
N GLN A 116 -13.73 14.12 -1.44
CA GLN A 116 -12.31 13.81 -1.39
C GLN A 116 -12.08 12.67 -0.38
N ALA A 117 -11.15 11.78 -0.68
CA ALA A 117 -10.76 10.71 0.21
C ALA A 117 -9.24 10.63 0.27
N SER A 118 -8.70 10.25 1.42
CA SER A 118 -7.26 10.07 1.59
C SER A 118 -6.73 8.82 0.90
N ALA A 119 -7.61 7.84 0.65
CA ALA A 119 -7.34 6.62 -0.07
C ALA A 119 -8.62 6.07 -0.71
N GLU A 120 -8.53 5.64 -1.96
CA GLU A 120 -9.62 4.94 -2.67
C GLU A 120 -9.55 3.42 -2.47
N VAL A 121 -8.39 2.92 -2.02
CA VAL A 121 -8.13 1.52 -1.69
C VAL A 121 -7.51 1.48 -0.30
N VAL A 122 -8.16 0.79 0.63
CA VAL A 122 -7.78 0.74 2.05
C VAL A 122 -7.65 -0.71 2.49
N THR A 123 -6.74 -1.02 3.41
CA THR A 123 -6.63 -2.37 3.97
C THR A 123 -7.53 -2.50 5.21
N GLU A 124 -8.12 -3.67 5.40
CA GLU A 124 -8.92 -3.97 6.59
C GLU A 124 -8.09 -3.77 7.87
N GLY A 125 -8.71 -3.13 8.87
CA GLY A 125 -8.08 -2.69 10.11
C GLY A 125 -7.47 -1.28 10.06
N GLU A 126 -7.21 -0.73 8.87
CA GLU A 126 -6.69 0.62 8.71
C GLU A 126 -7.79 1.68 8.91
N SER A 127 -7.41 2.95 8.76
CA SER A 127 -8.32 4.10 8.81
C SER A 127 -8.08 4.99 7.61
N PHE A 128 -9.14 5.61 7.11
CA PHE A 128 -9.05 6.63 6.07
C PHE A 128 -9.99 7.77 6.41
N HIS A 129 -9.75 8.93 5.80
CA HIS A 129 -10.60 10.08 6.01
C HIS A 129 -11.21 10.56 4.70
N ILE A 130 -12.42 11.08 4.80
CA ILE A 130 -13.19 11.66 3.70
C ILE A 130 -13.55 13.10 4.04
N ARG A 131 -13.62 13.93 2.99
CA ARG A 131 -13.90 15.35 3.08
C ARG A 131 -14.92 15.76 2.02
N CYS A 132 -15.93 16.53 2.42
CA CYS A 132 -16.92 17.09 1.52
C CYS A 132 -16.49 18.51 1.11
N HIS A 133 -15.69 18.58 0.06
CA HIS A 133 -15.06 19.84 -0.38
C HIS A 133 -16.03 20.70 -1.18
N GLY A 134 -16.14 21.97 -0.82
CA GLY A 134 -16.97 22.95 -1.52
C GLY A 134 -16.18 23.74 -2.55
N TRP A 135 -16.77 23.96 -3.72
CA TRP A 135 -16.15 24.72 -4.80
C TRP A 135 -15.64 26.09 -4.33
N ARG A 136 -14.38 26.40 -4.66
CA ARG A 136 -13.63 27.59 -4.23
C ARG A 136 -13.47 27.70 -2.71
N ASN A 137 -13.31 26.58 -2.02
CA ASN A 137 -13.22 26.50 -0.56
C ASN A 137 -14.41 27.18 0.15
N GLN A 138 -15.60 27.15 -0.47
CA GLN A 138 -16.79 27.69 0.17
C GLN A 138 -17.18 26.86 1.39
N ASN A 139 -17.71 27.53 2.41
CA ASN A 139 -18.20 26.86 3.61
C ASN A 139 -19.43 25.98 3.28
N VAL A 140 -19.34 24.69 3.62
CA VAL A 140 -20.40 23.70 3.41
C VAL A 140 -21.02 23.38 4.77
N SER A 141 -22.34 23.52 4.87
CA SER A 141 -23.09 23.25 6.12
C SER A 141 -24.05 22.07 5.95
N LYS A 142 -24.55 21.51 7.07
CA LYS A 142 -25.48 20.37 7.08
C LYS A 142 -24.97 19.17 6.28
N VAL A 143 -23.67 18.91 6.37
CA VAL A 143 -23.02 17.84 5.60
C VAL A 143 -23.59 16.49 6.00
N THR A 144 -23.96 15.67 5.01
CA THR A 144 -24.40 14.29 5.21
C THR A 144 -23.62 13.37 4.28
N TYR A 145 -22.95 12.38 4.85
CA TYR A 145 -22.24 11.35 4.10
C TYR A 145 -23.12 10.14 3.88
N TYR A 146 -23.06 9.58 2.67
CA TYR A 146 -23.78 8.40 2.27
C TYR A 146 -22.81 7.32 1.84
N ARG A 147 -23.15 6.07 2.15
CA ARG A 147 -22.49 4.86 1.66
C ARG A 147 -23.55 3.92 1.10
N ASN A 148 -23.41 3.55 -0.18
CA ASN A 148 -24.36 2.69 -0.87
C ASN A 148 -25.81 3.21 -0.77
N GLY A 149 -25.98 4.54 -0.79
CA GLY A 149 -27.28 5.21 -0.66
C GLY A 149 -27.78 5.39 0.78
N ILE A 150 -27.10 4.83 1.79
CA ILE A 150 -27.49 4.91 3.19
C ILE A 150 -26.69 6.03 3.87
N ALA A 151 -27.38 6.94 4.57
CA ALA A 151 -26.72 7.99 5.35
C ALA A 151 -25.96 7.39 6.54
N LEU A 152 -24.68 7.74 6.71
CA LEU A 152 -23.85 7.29 7.84
C LEU A 152 -24.26 7.97 9.14
N LYS A 153 -24.59 9.27 9.06
CA LYS A 153 -25.21 10.10 10.10
C LYS A 153 -25.75 11.35 9.42
N TYR A 154 -26.82 11.90 9.96
CA TYR A 154 -27.33 13.19 9.51
C TYR A 154 -26.58 14.34 10.19
N TRP A 155 -26.19 15.33 9.38
CA TRP A 155 -25.61 16.61 9.80
C TRP A 155 -24.36 16.46 10.67
N TYR A 156 -23.22 16.29 10.00
CA TYR A 156 -21.92 16.37 10.64
C TYR A 156 -21.55 17.84 10.93
N ASP A 157 -21.02 18.09 12.13
CA ASP A 157 -20.44 19.38 12.51
C ASP A 157 -19.11 19.63 11.80
N SER A 158 -18.39 18.55 11.48
CA SER A 158 -17.13 18.56 10.75
C SER A 158 -17.33 18.25 9.27
N ILE A 159 -16.64 19.02 8.43
CA ILE A 159 -16.52 18.75 6.99
C ILE A 159 -15.61 17.54 6.74
N ASP A 160 -14.70 17.23 7.67
CA ASP A 160 -13.82 16.08 7.60
C ASP A 160 -14.35 14.95 8.50
N MET A 161 -14.34 13.72 7.99
CA MET A 161 -14.71 12.52 8.73
C MET A 161 -13.59 11.49 8.63
N SER A 162 -13.19 10.93 9.77
CA SER A 162 -12.36 9.73 9.83
C SER A 162 -13.21 8.49 10.00
N ILE A 163 -12.95 7.46 9.20
CA ILE A 163 -13.52 6.12 9.32
C ILE A 163 -12.39 5.21 9.79
N THR A 164 -12.48 4.74 11.02
CA THR A 164 -11.42 3.97 11.69
C THR A 164 -11.78 2.50 11.83
N ASN A 165 -10.76 1.64 11.89
CA ASN A 165 -10.91 0.19 12.04
C ASN A 165 -11.84 -0.39 10.95
N VAL A 166 -11.47 -0.13 9.71
CA VAL A 166 -12.27 -0.39 8.51
C VAL A 166 -12.39 -1.88 8.27
N THR A 167 -13.59 -2.36 7.95
CA THR A 167 -13.88 -3.74 7.56
C THR A 167 -14.19 -3.83 6.07
N VAL A 168 -14.18 -5.05 5.51
CA VAL A 168 -14.59 -5.25 4.10
C VAL A 168 -15.99 -4.68 3.80
N ARG A 169 -16.88 -4.63 4.80
CA ARG A 169 -18.25 -4.08 4.66
C ARG A 169 -18.29 -2.56 4.53
N ASP A 170 -17.21 -1.89 4.88
CA ASP A 170 -17.08 -0.46 4.74
C ASP A 170 -16.67 -0.05 3.32
N GLY A 171 -16.33 -1.00 2.44
CA GLY A 171 -16.22 -0.76 1.01
C GLY A 171 -17.57 -0.38 0.37
N GLY A 172 -17.55 0.47 -0.64
CA GLY A 172 -18.76 0.86 -1.36
C GLY A 172 -18.69 2.18 -2.08
N ARG A 173 -19.85 2.63 -2.56
CA ARG A 173 -20.04 3.89 -3.27
C ARG A 173 -20.41 4.99 -2.28
N TYR A 174 -19.49 5.91 -2.05
CA TYR A 174 -19.64 7.04 -1.14
C TYR A 174 -20.00 8.32 -1.89
N PHE A 175 -20.82 9.17 -1.30
CA PHE A 175 -21.03 10.55 -1.74
C PHE A 175 -21.43 11.42 -0.54
N CYS A 176 -21.30 12.74 -0.67
CA CYS A 176 -21.80 13.68 0.33
C CYS A 176 -22.85 14.64 -0.26
N THR A 177 -23.74 15.10 0.62
CA THR A 177 -24.61 16.25 0.38
C THR A 177 -24.29 17.37 1.37
N GLY A 178 -24.60 18.60 1.01
CA GLY A 178 -24.39 19.76 1.87
C GLY A 178 -25.04 21.02 1.33
N CYS A 179 -25.13 22.03 2.18
CA CYS A 179 -25.69 23.34 1.85
C CYS A 179 -24.59 24.37 1.60
N ILE A 180 -24.59 24.98 0.41
CA ILE A 180 -23.79 26.17 0.08
C ILE A 180 -24.75 27.31 -0.23
N ARG A 181 -24.60 28.46 0.44
CA ARG A 181 -25.45 29.67 0.19
C ARG A 181 -26.96 29.37 0.16
N ARG A 182 -27.43 28.52 1.08
CA ARG A 182 -28.84 28.08 1.21
C ARG A 182 -29.35 27.14 0.11
N GLN A 183 -28.48 26.66 -0.78
CA GLN A 183 -28.80 25.65 -1.79
C GLN A 183 -28.20 24.31 -1.41
N ASN A 184 -28.97 23.24 -1.57
CA ASN A 184 -28.50 21.88 -1.36
C ASN A 184 -27.78 21.40 -2.61
N HIS A 185 -26.60 20.82 -2.42
CA HIS A 185 -25.84 20.19 -3.48
C HIS A 185 -25.48 18.76 -3.08
N THR A 186 -25.23 17.96 -4.10
CA THR A 186 -24.79 16.57 -3.99
C THR A 186 -23.50 16.44 -4.79
N SER A 187 -22.50 15.78 -4.22
CA SER A 187 -21.25 15.45 -4.92
C SER A 187 -21.42 14.23 -5.81
N ASP A 188 -20.56 14.13 -6.82
CA ASP A 188 -20.41 12.89 -7.57
C ASP A 188 -19.89 11.77 -6.65
N PRO A 189 -20.34 10.53 -6.85
CA PRO A 189 -19.95 9.43 -6.00
C PRO A 189 -18.55 8.91 -6.30
N LEU A 190 -17.89 8.42 -5.24
CA LEU A 190 -16.57 7.80 -5.26
C LEU A 190 -16.66 6.36 -4.73
N ASN A 191 -16.04 5.41 -5.43
CA ASN A 191 -15.97 4.03 -4.96
C ASN A 191 -14.72 3.85 -4.09
N ILE A 192 -14.92 3.34 -2.88
CA ILE A 192 -13.84 2.99 -1.95
C ILE A 192 -13.81 1.47 -1.83
N THR A 193 -12.64 0.89 -2.06
CA THR A 193 -12.42 -0.57 -2.00
C THR A 193 -11.64 -0.92 -0.73
N VAL A 194 -12.12 -1.91 0.02
CA VAL A 194 -11.40 -2.42 1.20
C VAL A 194 -10.84 -3.80 0.88
N LYS A 195 -9.52 -3.94 0.98
CA LYS A 195 -8.81 -5.21 0.81
C LYS A 195 -8.71 -5.93 2.15
N LYS A 196 -8.94 -7.25 2.16
CA LYS A 196 -8.74 -8.08 3.35
C LYS A 196 -7.27 -8.00 3.78
N GLY A 197 -7.02 -7.74 5.06
CA GLY A 197 -5.67 -7.62 5.61
C GLY A 197 -4.93 -8.95 5.59
N GLU A 198 -3.61 -8.94 5.36
CA GLU A 198 -2.79 -10.15 5.38
C GLU A 198 -2.73 -10.80 6.76
N LEU A 199 -2.95 -10.03 7.83
CA LEU A 199 -3.00 -10.55 9.21
C LEU A 199 -4.14 -11.56 9.40
N ALA A 200 -5.28 -11.38 8.73
CA ALA A 200 -6.38 -12.34 8.76
C ALA A 200 -6.02 -13.68 8.08
N LYS A 201 -5.11 -13.67 7.07
CA LYS A 201 -4.59 -14.93 6.51
C LYS A 201 -3.75 -15.69 7.53
N GLN A 202 -2.97 -14.97 8.35
CA GLN A 202 -2.10 -15.60 9.34
C GLN A 202 -2.91 -16.27 10.47
N GLU A 203 -4.02 -15.68 10.90
CA GLU A 203 -4.95 -16.30 11.84
C GLU A 203 -5.61 -17.56 11.25
N GLU A 204 -6.10 -17.50 10.01
CA GLU A 204 -6.69 -18.66 9.32
C GLU A 204 -5.68 -19.81 9.16
N VAL A 205 -4.41 -19.49 8.85
CA VAL A 205 -3.32 -20.48 8.75
C VAL A 205 -2.99 -21.10 10.12
N LEU A 206 -2.92 -20.30 11.18
CA LEU A 206 -2.65 -20.80 12.53
C LEU A 206 -3.75 -21.76 12.99
N VAL A 207 -5.01 -21.40 12.77
CA VAL A 207 -6.17 -22.24 13.09
C VAL A 207 -6.12 -23.55 12.30
N ALA A 208 -5.81 -23.51 11.00
CA ALA A 208 -5.67 -24.71 10.18
C ALA A 208 -4.54 -25.63 10.66
N ILE A 209 -3.39 -25.07 11.08
CA ILE A 209 -2.28 -25.85 11.65
C ILE A 209 -2.71 -26.53 12.96
N LEU A 210 -3.37 -25.80 13.86
CA LEU A 210 -3.85 -26.36 15.13
C LEU A 210 -4.82 -27.52 14.89
N PHE A 211 -5.80 -27.36 13.99
CA PHE A 211 -6.70 -28.45 13.61
C PHE A 211 -5.97 -29.67 13.01
N ALA A 212 -4.94 -29.45 12.18
CA ALA A 212 -4.15 -30.54 11.61
C ALA A 212 -3.33 -31.29 12.68
N VAL A 213 -2.78 -30.57 13.65
CA VAL A 213 -2.03 -31.18 14.77
C VAL A 213 -2.97 -31.97 15.68
N ASP A 214 -4.12 -31.40 16.05
CA ASP A 214 -5.10 -32.05 16.93
C ASP A 214 -5.67 -33.33 16.29
N THR A 215 -6.03 -33.26 15.01
CA THR A 215 -6.52 -34.43 14.26
C THR A 215 -5.43 -35.50 14.10
N GLY A 216 -4.19 -35.10 13.82
CA GLY A 216 -3.05 -36.02 13.75
C GLY A 216 -2.78 -36.74 15.07
N LEU A 217 -2.77 -36.00 16.19
CA LEU A 217 -2.59 -36.56 17.53
C LEU A 217 -3.74 -37.51 17.89
N PHE A 218 -4.98 -37.14 17.57
CA PHE A 218 -6.14 -38.00 17.78
C PHE A 218 -6.02 -39.33 17.01
N VAL A 219 -5.61 -39.30 15.74
CA VAL A 219 -5.41 -40.52 14.95
C VAL A 219 -4.29 -41.39 15.54
N LEU A 220 -3.17 -40.80 15.95
CA LEU A 220 -2.06 -41.53 16.58
C LEU A 220 -2.48 -42.20 17.89
N THR A 221 -3.23 -41.50 18.73
CA THR A 221 -3.74 -42.06 20.00
C THR A 221 -4.71 -43.21 19.77
N GLN A 222 -5.60 -43.11 18.77
CA GLN A 222 -6.50 -44.22 18.38
C GLN A 222 -5.73 -45.45 17.88
N GLN A 223 -4.69 -45.27 17.06
CA GLN A 223 -3.85 -46.37 16.58
C GLN A 223 -3.10 -47.06 17.73
N GLN A 224 -2.50 -46.28 18.65
CA GLN A 224 -1.82 -46.81 19.83
C GLN A 224 -2.78 -47.60 20.74
N LEU A 225 -3.98 -47.06 20.98
CA LEU A 225 -5.01 -47.73 21.77
C LEU A 225 -5.43 -49.05 21.12
N ALA A 226 -5.64 -49.08 19.80
CA ALA A 226 -5.97 -50.28 19.06
C ALA A 226 -4.86 -51.36 19.16
N LEU A 227 -3.59 -50.96 19.09
CA LEU A 227 -2.43 -51.83 19.29
C LEU A 227 -2.36 -52.40 20.71
N LEU A 228 -2.57 -51.56 21.73
CA LEU A 228 -2.62 -51.98 23.13
C LEU A 228 -3.77 -52.94 23.42
N LEU A 229 -4.95 -52.73 22.81
CA LEU A 229 -6.09 -53.64 22.93
C LEU A 229 -5.83 -54.98 22.22
N LYS A 230 -5.17 -54.97 21.05
CA LYS A 230 -4.76 -56.21 20.35
C LYS A 230 -3.74 -57.01 21.15
N THR A 231 -2.75 -56.36 21.77
CA THR A 231 -1.74 -57.02 22.63
C THR A 231 -2.35 -57.55 23.93
N LYS A 232 -3.30 -56.84 24.57
CA LYS A 232 -4.06 -57.37 25.72
C LYS A 232 -4.93 -58.59 25.35
N ARG A 233 -5.60 -58.58 24.19
CA ARG A 233 -6.37 -59.75 23.69
C ARG A 233 -5.48 -60.97 23.45
N THR A 234 -4.33 -60.80 22.80
CA THR A 234 -3.37 -61.90 22.57
C THR A 234 -2.72 -62.41 23.85
N ARG A 235 -2.47 -61.53 24.84
CA ARG A 235 -1.94 -61.94 26.16
C ARG A 235 -3.00 -62.67 27.02
N LYS A 236 -4.29 -62.36 26.86
CA LYS A 236 -5.41 -63.05 27.52
C LYS A 236 -5.69 -64.41 26.86
N GLY A 237 -5.49 -64.54 25.54
CA GLY A 237 -5.58 -65.81 24.80
C GLY A 237 -4.47 -66.81 25.13
N ARG A 238 -3.21 -66.36 25.34
CA ARG A 238 -2.09 -67.25 25.72
C ARG A 238 -2.10 -67.72 27.19
N LYS A 239 -3.03 -67.24 28.03
CA LYS A 239 -3.17 -67.66 29.45
C LYS A 239 -4.18 -68.79 29.67
N LEU A 240 -4.90 -69.23 28.62
CA LEU A 240 -5.71 -70.45 28.63
C LEU A 240 -5.04 -71.51 27.75
N ASP A 241 -4.04 -72.19 28.30
CA ASP A 241 -3.68 -73.54 27.87
C ASP A 241 -3.24 -74.33 29.13
N PRO A 242 -4.17 -75.02 29.81
CA PRO A 242 -3.81 -76.10 30.71
C PRO A 242 -3.44 -77.31 29.85
N LYS A 243 -2.19 -77.77 29.99
CA LYS A 243 -1.72 -79.09 29.53
C LYS A 243 -2.81 -80.15 29.76
N LYS A 244 -3.22 -80.81 28.69
CA LYS A 244 -4.07 -82.00 28.68
C LYS A 244 -3.19 -83.21 28.38
N SER A 245 -2.96 -84.05 29.37
CA SER A 245 -2.49 -85.44 29.31
C SER A 245 -2.54 -85.99 30.72
#